data_AF-A0A2V2T856-F1
#
_entry.id   AF-A0A2V2T856-F1
#
_cell.length_a   1.000
_cell.length_b   1.000
_cell.length_c   1.000
_cell.angle_alpha   90.00
_cell.angle_beta   90.00
_cell.angle_gamma   90.00
#
_symmetry.space_group_name_H-M   'P 1'
#
loop_
_entity.id
_entity.type
_entity.pdbx_description
1 polymer ?
#
loop_
_entity_poly.entity_id
_entity_poly.type
_entity_poly.pdbx_seq_one_letter_code
_entity_poly.pdbx_strand_id
1 'polypeptide(L)'
;MQPHFPLAAVVAADDLKLALCLAAIDPAIGGVLIEGPRGMAKSTLARGVADLLDGGRFVTLPLGASEERIVGTLDLDAALGEGRVRFSPGILANADGGVLYVDEVNLLPDHLVDLLLDVAASGVNHVERDGLSHSHPARFVLIGTMNPEEGELRPQLLDRFGLKVELGGTPAPAERAEIVRRRLAFDADPQAFLGHWQAEQDALRQRCAQARRRLPGIPLDDAALQAIAERCYAAGVDGLRADIVWLRGARAHAAWRGAERIEKEDIDALEPFALAHRRRHAPPPPAQPQAPQAPAANQPEQGTQNEGQWGELPPRAVPAGAARELPRWPKKP
;
A
#
# COMPACT_ATOMS: atom_id res chain seq x y z
N MET A 1 -7.22 -25.25 11.84
CA MET A 1 -7.14 -24.08 10.94
C MET A 1 -8.00 -24.37 9.73
N GLN A 2 -8.76 -23.39 9.23
CA GLN A 2 -9.42 -23.56 7.93
C GLN A 2 -8.33 -23.63 6.84
N PRO A 3 -8.46 -24.52 5.85
CA PRO A 3 -7.50 -24.57 4.74
C PRO A 3 -7.50 -23.23 4.01
N HIS A 4 -6.31 -22.74 3.67
CA HIS A 4 -6.12 -21.50 2.92
C HIS A 4 -5.66 -21.81 1.50
N PHE A 5 -6.05 -20.97 0.56
CA PHE A 5 -5.65 -21.17 -0.83
C PHE A 5 -4.14 -20.89 -0.96
N PRO A 6 -3.34 -21.85 -1.47
CA PRO A 6 -1.89 -21.72 -1.48
C PRO A 6 -1.43 -20.62 -2.44
N LEU A 7 -0.43 -19.84 -2.03
CA LEU A 7 0.11 -18.72 -2.80
C LEU A 7 0.65 -19.20 -4.17
N ALA A 8 1.27 -20.38 -4.20
CA ALA A 8 1.74 -21.02 -5.42
C ALA A 8 0.63 -21.24 -6.46
N ALA A 9 -0.60 -21.49 -6.03
CA ALA A 9 -1.73 -21.77 -6.91
C ALA A 9 -2.41 -20.51 -7.47
N VAL A 10 -2.10 -19.31 -7.00
CA VAL A 10 -2.71 -18.08 -7.52
C VAL A 10 -2.18 -17.79 -8.93
N VAL A 11 -3.04 -17.32 -9.84
CA VAL A 11 -2.71 -17.06 -11.25
C VAL A 11 -2.65 -15.55 -11.49
N ALA A 12 -1.82 -15.11 -12.46
CA ALA A 12 -1.78 -13.73 -12.96
C ALA A 12 -1.56 -12.66 -11.88
N ALA A 13 -0.63 -12.93 -10.95
CA ALA A 13 -0.33 -12.04 -9.83
C ALA A 13 1.17 -12.02 -9.50
N ASP A 14 2.02 -12.14 -10.51
CA ASP A 14 3.47 -12.35 -10.30
C ASP A 14 4.13 -11.15 -9.64
N ASP A 15 3.78 -9.92 -10.05
CA ASP A 15 4.24 -8.68 -9.42
C ASP A 15 3.84 -8.59 -7.94
N LEU A 16 2.58 -8.91 -7.64
CA LEU A 16 2.10 -8.90 -6.26
C LEU A 16 2.75 -10.01 -5.43
N LYS A 17 2.90 -11.23 -5.97
CA LYS A 17 3.62 -12.31 -5.31
C LYS A 17 5.06 -11.91 -5.02
N LEU A 18 5.73 -11.25 -5.96
CA LEU A 18 7.10 -10.77 -5.78
C LEU A 18 7.17 -9.74 -4.66
N ALA A 19 6.38 -8.66 -4.72
CA ALA A 19 6.36 -7.62 -3.69
C ALA A 19 6.07 -8.20 -2.29
N LEU A 20 5.12 -9.13 -2.19
CA LEU A 20 4.80 -9.82 -0.95
C LEU A 20 5.93 -10.72 -0.45
N CYS A 21 6.61 -11.46 -1.34
CA CYS A 21 7.77 -12.26 -0.98
C CYS A 21 8.93 -11.38 -0.49
N LEU A 22 9.18 -10.24 -1.15
CA LEU A 22 10.21 -9.28 -0.74
C LEU A 22 9.92 -8.69 0.64
N ALA A 23 8.66 -8.29 0.89
CA ALA A 23 8.25 -7.81 2.21
C ALA A 23 8.33 -8.90 3.30
N ALA A 24 8.12 -10.16 2.94
CA ALA A 24 8.35 -11.30 3.85
C ALA A 24 9.83 -11.64 4.06
N ILE A 25 10.73 -11.14 3.21
CA ILE A 25 12.19 -11.29 3.34
C ILE A 25 12.78 -10.16 4.19
N ASP A 26 12.42 -8.91 3.88
CA ASP A 26 12.84 -7.72 4.61
C ASP A 26 11.60 -6.89 5.00
N PRO A 27 10.99 -7.14 6.18
CA PRO A 27 9.84 -6.38 6.66
C PRO A 27 10.13 -4.87 6.78
N ALA A 28 11.39 -4.50 6.93
CA ALA A 28 11.83 -3.12 7.08
C ALA A 28 11.79 -2.33 5.75
N ILE A 29 11.31 -2.94 4.66
CA ILE A 29 10.90 -2.24 3.42
C ILE A 29 9.72 -1.28 3.70
N GLY A 30 8.89 -1.53 4.72
CA GLY A 30 7.84 -0.58 5.15
C GLY A 30 6.44 -0.90 4.64
N GLY A 31 6.09 -2.19 4.53
CA GLY A 31 4.75 -2.63 4.15
C GLY A 31 4.45 -2.59 2.66
N VAL A 32 3.37 -3.28 2.27
CA VAL A 32 2.89 -3.39 0.89
C VAL A 32 1.47 -2.87 0.79
N LEU A 33 1.24 -1.95 -0.14
CA LEU A 33 -0.06 -1.39 -0.46
C LEU A 33 -0.58 -1.96 -1.77
N ILE A 34 -1.75 -2.59 -1.73
CA ILE A 34 -2.37 -3.28 -2.86
C ILE A 34 -3.59 -2.49 -3.35
N GLU A 35 -3.42 -1.80 -4.48
CA GLU A 35 -4.49 -1.07 -5.15
C GLU A 35 -5.22 -1.98 -6.16
N GLY A 36 -6.52 -1.78 -6.34
CA GLY A 36 -7.31 -2.49 -7.34
C GLY A 36 -8.76 -2.74 -6.91
N PRO A 37 -9.61 -3.24 -7.83
CA PRO A 37 -11.03 -3.43 -7.57
C PRO A 37 -11.31 -4.59 -6.60
N ARG A 38 -12.54 -4.61 -6.08
CA ARG A 38 -13.06 -5.72 -5.28
C ARG A 38 -13.04 -7.02 -6.08
N GLY A 39 -12.73 -8.14 -5.43
CA GLY A 39 -12.74 -9.48 -6.05
C GLY A 39 -11.43 -9.95 -6.70
N MET A 40 -10.35 -9.16 -6.64
CA MET A 40 -9.04 -9.49 -7.23
C MET A 40 -8.15 -10.39 -6.33
N ALA A 41 -8.76 -11.24 -5.49
CA ALA A 41 -8.05 -12.16 -4.59
C ALA A 41 -7.00 -11.54 -3.64
N LYS A 42 -7.04 -10.22 -3.38
CA LYS A 42 -6.07 -9.49 -2.53
C LYS A 42 -5.88 -10.12 -1.15
N SER A 43 -6.98 -10.38 -0.44
CA SER A 43 -6.98 -11.02 0.87
C SER A 43 -6.50 -12.48 0.83
N THR A 44 -6.71 -13.16 -0.30
CA THR A 44 -6.23 -14.54 -0.51
C THR A 44 -4.72 -14.56 -0.68
N LEU A 45 -4.18 -13.66 -1.52
CA LEU A 45 -2.74 -13.47 -1.70
C LEU A 45 -2.06 -13.06 -0.40
N ALA A 46 -2.61 -12.07 0.32
CA ALA A 46 -2.08 -11.61 1.60
C ALA A 46 -2.04 -12.74 2.66
N ARG A 47 -3.06 -13.59 2.70
CA ARG A 47 -3.08 -14.74 3.63
C ARG A 47 -2.04 -15.80 3.28
N GLY A 48 -1.82 -16.07 2.00
CA GLY A 48 -0.78 -17.00 1.55
C GLY A 48 0.64 -16.57 1.93
N VAL A 49 0.87 -15.27 2.23
CA VAL A 49 2.16 -14.77 2.74
C VAL A 49 2.44 -15.24 4.16
N ALA A 50 1.41 -15.39 5.00
CA ALA A 50 1.60 -15.88 6.36
C ALA A 50 2.23 -17.28 6.35
N ASP A 51 1.90 -18.11 5.36
CA ASP A 51 2.51 -19.42 5.16
C ASP A 51 3.98 -19.38 4.74
N LEU A 52 4.52 -18.21 4.37
CA LEU A 52 5.94 -18.00 4.06
C LEU A 52 6.74 -17.53 5.29
N LEU A 53 6.06 -17.13 6.36
CA LEU A 53 6.65 -16.69 7.61
C LEU A 53 6.66 -17.84 8.62
N ASP A 54 7.74 -17.94 9.40
CA ASP A 54 7.89 -19.01 10.39
C ASP A 54 6.83 -18.93 11.51
N GLY A 55 6.28 -17.73 11.75
CA GLY A 55 5.20 -17.51 12.71
C GLY A 55 3.83 -17.99 12.23
N GLY A 56 3.58 -18.04 10.91
CA GLY A 56 2.29 -18.46 10.35
C GLY A 56 1.08 -17.62 10.77
N ARG A 57 1.29 -16.50 11.48
CA ARG A 57 0.22 -15.68 12.05
C ARG A 57 -0.30 -14.72 10.99
N PHE A 58 -1.61 -14.76 10.76
CA PHE A 58 -2.31 -13.81 9.94
C PHE A 58 -3.35 -13.09 10.80
N VAL A 59 -3.16 -11.80 11.02
CA VAL A 59 -4.04 -10.97 11.85
C VAL A 59 -4.71 -9.94 10.95
N THR A 60 -6.04 -9.86 11.03
CA THR A 60 -6.82 -8.85 10.30
C THR A 60 -7.24 -7.74 11.25
N LEU A 61 -6.99 -6.50 10.83
CA LEU A 61 -7.47 -5.31 11.53
C LEU A 61 -8.91 -5.00 11.10
N PRO A 62 -9.90 -5.03 12.00
CA PRO A 62 -11.24 -4.56 11.67
C PRO A 62 -11.25 -3.03 11.54
N LEU A 63 -12.00 -2.50 10.57
CA LEU A 63 -12.11 -1.06 10.28
C LEU A 63 -12.54 -0.21 11.50
N GLY A 64 -13.36 -0.78 12.38
CA GLY A 64 -13.84 -0.12 13.61
C GLY A 64 -12.99 -0.38 14.86
N ALA A 65 -11.74 -0.86 14.72
CA ALA A 65 -10.88 -1.06 15.87
C ALA A 65 -10.53 0.28 16.54
N SER A 66 -10.73 0.37 17.85
CA SER A 66 -10.17 1.47 18.63
C SER A 66 -8.66 1.36 18.74
N GLU A 67 -7.97 2.49 18.94
CA GLU A 67 -6.53 2.55 19.19
C GLU A 67 -6.10 1.60 20.32
N GLU A 68 -6.87 1.57 21.42
CA GLU A 68 -6.64 0.69 22.56
C GLU A 68 -6.68 -0.81 22.19
N ARG A 69 -7.53 -1.20 21.25
CA ARG A 69 -7.57 -2.59 20.76
C ARG A 69 -6.38 -2.90 19.85
N ILE A 70 -5.87 -1.90 19.14
CA ILE A 70 -4.73 -2.03 18.21
C ILE A 70 -3.44 -2.16 19.01
N VAL A 71 -3.18 -1.17 19.85
CA VAL A 71 -1.96 -0.98 20.63
C VAL A 71 -1.93 -1.86 21.88
N GLY A 72 -3.10 -2.09 22.48
CA GLY A 72 -3.23 -2.70 23.80
C GLY A 72 -3.45 -1.65 24.89
N THR A 73 -3.76 -2.12 26.09
CA THR A 73 -4.03 -1.26 27.26
C THR A 73 -3.23 -1.71 28.47
N LEU A 74 -3.11 -0.81 29.45
CA LEU A 74 -2.53 -1.11 30.75
C LEU A 74 -3.68 -1.17 31.77
N ASP A 75 -3.78 -2.30 32.48
CA ASP A 75 -4.78 -2.49 33.53
C ASP A 75 -4.28 -1.84 34.82
N LEU A 76 -4.91 -0.71 35.16
CA LEU A 76 -4.64 0.07 36.37
C LEU A 76 -5.23 -0.57 37.62
N ASP A 77 -6.34 -1.30 37.50
CA ASP A 77 -6.98 -1.94 38.66
C ASP A 77 -6.07 -3.05 39.20
N ALA A 78 -5.43 -3.80 38.31
CA ALA A 78 -4.35 -4.72 38.68
C ALA A 78 -3.13 -3.99 39.28
N ALA A 79 -2.79 -2.80 38.77
CA ALA A 79 -1.68 -2.01 39.29
C ALA A 79 -1.93 -1.49 40.71
N LEU A 80 -3.17 -1.09 41.02
CA LEU A 80 -3.58 -0.57 42.33
C LEU A 80 -3.84 -1.68 43.37
N GLY A 81 -4.38 -2.83 42.94
CA GLY A 81 -4.68 -3.95 43.82
C GLY A 81 -3.49 -4.87 44.11
N GLU A 82 -2.72 -5.24 43.08
CA GLU A 82 -1.61 -6.21 43.18
C GLU A 82 -0.22 -5.53 43.17
N GLY A 83 -0.17 -4.21 43.01
CA GLY A 83 1.08 -3.45 42.88
C GLY A 83 1.84 -3.74 41.58
N ARG A 84 1.18 -4.34 40.57
CA ARG A 84 1.80 -4.77 39.31
C ARG A 84 0.99 -4.29 38.12
N VAL A 85 1.62 -3.52 37.24
CA VAL A 85 1.03 -3.10 35.96
C VAL A 85 0.84 -4.35 35.09
N ARG A 86 -0.39 -4.64 34.70
CA ARG A 86 -0.72 -5.76 33.81
C ARG A 86 -1.03 -5.23 32.42
N PHE A 87 -0.23 -5.64 31.44
CA PHE A 87 -0.47 -5.31 30.04
C PHE A 87 -1.53 -6.24 29.44
N SER A 88 -2.51 -5.64 28.76
CA SER A 88 -3.50 -6.33 27.95
C SER A 88 -3.11 -6.22 26.47
N PRO A 89 -2.69 -7.32 25.82
CA PRO A 89 -2.15 -7.28 24.47
C PRO A 89 -3.19 -6.88 23.43
N GLY A 90 -2.80 -5.95 22.55
CA GLY A 90 -3.59 -5.54 21.39
C GLY A 90 -3.37 -6.41 20.15
N ILE A 91 -3.93 -5.95 19.03
CA ILE A 91 -3.76 -6.56 17.70
C ILE A 91 -2.28 -6.60 17.28
N LEU A 92 -1.51 -5.55 17.59
CA LEU A 92 -0.09 -5.48 17.23
C LEU A 92 0.76 -6.55 17.93
N ALA A 93 0.46 -6.87 19.19
CA ALA A 93 1.12 -7.95 19.92
C ALA A 93 0.80 -9.33 19.29
N ASN A 94 -0.43 -9.52 18.82
CA ASN A 94 -0.84 -10.76 18.15
C ASN A 94 -0.22 -10.90 16.74
N ALA A 95 0.11 -9.79 16.09
CA ALA A 95 0.73 -9.78 14.76
C ALA A 95 2.24 -10.03 14.78
N ASP A 96 2.92 -9.95 15.94
CA ASP A 96 4.37 -10.17 16.04
C ASP A 96 4.79 -11.52 15.43
N GLY A 97 5.78 -11.47 14.54
CA GLY A 97 6.28 -12.60 13.76
C GLY A 97 5.41 -13.02 12.58
N GLY A 98 4.36 -12.27 12.25
CA GLY A 98 3.37 -12.62 11.24
C GLY A 98 3.04 -11.49 10.25
N VAL A 99 1.80 -11.52 9.77
CA VAL A 99 1.23 -10.55 8.82
C VAL A 99 0.12 -9.77 9.52
N LEU A 100 0.15 -8.46 9.40
CA LEU A 100 -0.97 -7.59 9.73
C LEU A 100 -1.65 -7.14 8.42
N TYR A 101 -2.86 -7.65 8.19
CA TYR A 101 -3.68 -7.29 7.05
C TYR A 101 -4.70 -6.22 7.42
N VAL A 102 -4.76 -5.18 6.61
CA VAL A 102 -5.73 -4.10 6.74
C VAL A 102 -6.49 -4.00 5.43
N ASP A 103 -7.79 -4.29 5.47
CA ASP A 103 -8.65 -4.11 4.32
C ASP A 103 -9.05 -2.64 4.22
N GLU A 104 -9.02 -2.07 3.01
CA GLU A 104 -9.48 -0.70 2.74
C GLU A 104 -8.84 0.32 3.70
N VAL A 105 -7.51 0.39 3.70
CA VAL A 105 -6.72 1.30 4.56
C VAL A 105 -7.13 2.77 4.44
N ASN A 106 -7.75 3.16 3.32
CA ASN A 106 -8.31 4.48 3.07
C ASN A 106 -9.53 4.81 3.95
N LEU A 107 -10.17 3.81 4.57
CA LEU A 107 -11.32 4.01 5.45
C LEU A 107 -10.93 4.14 6.94
N LEU A 108 -9.65 3.87 7.27
CA LEU A 108 -9.16 4.03 8.63
C LEU A 108 -8.87 5.51 8.95
N PRO A 109 -9.01 5.91 10.23
CA PRO A 109 -8.53 7.20 10.68
C PRO A 109 -7.02 7.38 10.43
N ASP A 110 -6.63 8.54 9.91
CA ASP A 110 -5.23 8.84 9.53
C ASP A 110 -4.21 8.51 10.61
N HIS A 111 -4.50 8.86 11.87
CA HIS A 111 -3.59 8.62 13.01
C HIS A 111 -3.37 7.13 13.30
N LEU A 112 -4.36 6.27 13.04
CA LEU A 112 -4.19 4.82 13.20
C LEU A 112 -3.29 4.28 12.09
N VAL A 113 -3.49 4.73 10.85
CA VAL A 113 -2.62 4.34 9.73
C VAL A 113 -1.17 4.76 10.00
N ASP A 114 -0.98 5.98 10.50
CA ASP A 114 0.32 6.54 10.88
C ASP A 114 1.03 5.65 11.93
N LEU A 115 0.31 5.30 13.00
CA LEU A 115 0.77 4.41 14.06
C LEU A 115 1.16 3.03 13.52
N LEU A 116 0.30 2.42 12.70
CA LEU A 116 0.57 1.10 12.12
C LEU A 116 1.84 1.11 11.26
N LEU A 117 2.04 2.16 10.47
CA LEU A 117 3.22 2.34 9.64
C LEU A 117 4.48 2.59 10.49
N ASP A 118 4.37 3.29 11.62
CA ASP A 118 5.51 3.54 12.51
C ASP A 118 5.96 2.26 13.20
N VAL A 119 5.00 1.48 13.71
CA VAL A 119 5.29 0.19 14.34
C VAL A 119 5.81 -0.82 13.31
N ALA A 120 5.27 -0.83 12.07
CA ALA A 120 5.79 -1.69 11.01
C ALA A 120 7.24 -1.34 10.62
N ALA A 121 7.61 -0.05 10.66
CA ALA A 121 8.97 0.39 10.35
C ALA A 121 9.95 0.18 11.53
N SER A 122 9.53 0.41 12.77
CA SER A 122 10.36 0.28 13.96
C SER A 122 10.46 -1.17 14.45
N GLY A 123 9.42 -1.98 14.23
CA GLY A 123 9.26 -3.32 14.77
C GLY A 123 8.95 -3.36 16.27
N VAL A 124 8.63 -2.22 16.90
CA VAL A 124 8.36 -2.10 18.33
C VAL A 124 7.09 -1.27 18.54
N ASN A 125 6.16 -1.81 19.31
CA ASN A 125 4.97 -1.09 19.74
C ASN A 125 5.21 -0.47 21.12
N HIS A 126 4.87 0.82 21.26
CA HIS A 126 4.99 1.58 22.49
C HIS A 126 3.60 1.97 22.98
N VAL A 127 3.30 1.68 24.23
CA VAL A 127 2.01 1.94 24.89
C VAL A 127 2.26 2.88 26.05
N GLU A 128 1.77 4.11 25.94
CA GLU A 128 1.92 5.14 26.97
C GLU A 128 0.53 5.59 27.48
N ARG A 129 0.24 5.28 28.74
CA ARG A 129 -1.01 5.68 29.42
C ARG A 129 -0.77 5.94 30.90
N ASP A 130 -1.42 6.97 31.43
CA ASP A 130 -1.46 7.30 32.87
C ASP A 130 -0.08 7.37 33.54
N GLY A 131 0.93 7.88 32.80
CA GLY A 131 2.31 8.02 33.28
C GLY A 131 3.15 6.73 33.24
N LEU A 132 2.59 5.65 32.69
CA LEU A 132 3.27 4.38 32.48
C LEU A 132 3.61 4.19 31.00
N SER A 133 4.82 3.69 30.74
CA SER A 133 5.28 3.31 29.40
C SER A 133 5.60 1.81 29.38
N HIS A 134 5.02 1.10 28.42
CA HIS A 134 5.28 -0.30 28.15
C HIS A 134 5.65 -0.45 26.67
N SER A 135 6.63 -1.27 26.35
CA SER A 135 6.98 -1.57 24.97
C SER A 135 7.13 -3.07 24.76
N HIS A 136 6.76 -3.53 23.58
CA HIS A 136 6.91 -4.93 23.20
C HIS A 136 7.27 -5.06 21.71
N PRO A 137 7.94 -6.15 21.30
CA PRO A 137 8.18 -6.44 19.90
C PRO A 137 6.87 -6.57 19.12
N ALA A 138 6.85 -6.00 17.93
CA ALA A 138 5.74 -6.06 16.98
C ALA A 138 6.29 -6.09 15.55
N ARG A 139 7.09 -7.12 15.25
CA ARG A 139 7.73 -7.30 13.94
C ARG A 139 6.78 -8.07 13.03
N PHE A 140 6.03 -7.35 12.20
CA PHE A 140 5.08 -7.93 11.26
C PHE A 140 5.25 -7.36 9.87
N VAL A 141 4.76 -8.09 8.87
CA VAL A 141 4.61 -7.58 7.51
C VAL A 141 3.26 -6.88 7.41
N LEU A 142 3.25 -5.57 7.18
CA LEU A 142 2.03 -4.80 6.95
C LEU A 142 1.56 -4.97 5.50
N ILE A 143 0.32 -5.38 5.32
CA ILE A 143 -0.34 -5.45 4.02
C ILE A 143 -1.62 -4.63 4.08
N GLY A 144 -1.66 -3.53 3.34
CA GLY A 144 -2.85 -2.70 3.18
C GLY A 144 -3.49 -2.92 1.81
N THR A 145 -4.81 -2.96 1.74
CA THR A 145 -5.53 -2.88 0.46
C THR A 145 -6.26 -1.55 0.36
N MET A 146 -6.45 -1.05 -0.86
CA MET A 146 -7.36 0.06 -1.11
C MET A 146 -8.10 -0.10 -2.43
N ASN A 147 -9.30 0.49 -2.49
CA ASN A 147 -10.07 0.65 -3.71
C ASN A 147 -10.09 2.15 -4.05
N PRO A 148 -9.53 2.60 -5.19
CA PRO A 148 -9.52 4.02 -5.55
C PRO A 148 -10.94 4.61 -5.69
N GLU A 149 -11.95 3.77 -5.97
CA GLU A 149 -13.35 4.22 -6.04
C GLU A 149 -13.92 4.64 -4.67
N GLU A 150 -13.32 4.20 -3.57
CA GLU A 150 -13.79 4.45 -2.20
C GLU A 150 -13.01 5.56 -1.49
N GLY A 151 -12.14 6.25 -2.24
CA GLY A 151 -11.33 7.37 -1.77
C GLY A 151 -9.83 7.08 -1.81
N GLU A 152 -9.06 8.16 -1.86
CA GLU A 152 -7.60 8.12 -1.90
C GLU A 152 -7.00 8.31 -0.49
N LEU A 153 -5.90 7.62 -0.22
CA LEU A 153 -5.07 7.92 0.95
C LEU A 153 -4.33 9.24 0.75
N ARG A 154 -4.10 9.94 1.87
CA ARG A 154 -3.28 11.14 1.85
C ARG A 154 -1.88 10.84 1.28
N PRO A 155 -1.31 11.70 0.42
CA PRO A 155 0.02 11.49 -0.16
C PRO A 155 1.12 11.23 0.88
N GLN A 156 1.01 11.83 2.07
CA GLN A 156 1.97 11.63 3.16
C GLN A 156 1.94 10.20 3.72
N LEU A 157 0.76 9.59 3.81
CA LEU A 157 0.60 8.20 4.27
C LEU A 157 0.97 7.22 3.15
N LEU A 158 0.62 7.55 1.90
CA LEU A 158 1.05 6.77 0.74
C LEU A 158 2.58 6.67 0.69
N ASP A 159 3.29 7.79 0.80
CA ASP A 159 4.77 7.80 0.79
C ASP A 159 5.36 6.89 1.87
N ARG A 160 4.70 6.77 3.03
CA ARG A 160 5.16 5.93 4.12
C ARG A 160 5.11 4.43 3.83
N PHE A 161 4.26 3.96 2.90
CA PHE A 161 4.27 2.58 2.45
C PHE A 161 5.52 2.29 1.61
N GLY A 162 6.16 1.15 1.84
CA GLY A 162 7.35 0.74 1.11
C GLY A 162 7.06 0.53 -0.37
N LEU A 163 6.21 -0.45 -0.66
CA LEU A 163 5.87 -0.88 -2.01
C LEU A 163 4.39 -0.63 -2.29
N LYS A 164 4.07 -0.16 -3.49
CA LYS A 164 2.70 -0.13 -4.01
C LYS A 164 2.61 -1.05 -5.23
N VAL A 165 1.56 -1.88 -5.25
CA VAL A 165 1.25 -2.75 -6.39
C VAL A 165 -0.16 -2.43 -6.87
N GLU A 166 -0.28 -2.08 -8.14
CA GLU A 166 -1.56 -1.80 -8.79
C GLU A 166 -2.04 -3.06 -9.51
N LEU A 167 -3.17 -3.60 -9.09
CA LEU A 167 -3.84 -4.69 -9.79
C LEU A 167 -4.73 -4.09 -10.89
N GLY A 168 -4.08 -3.62 -11.96
CA GLY A 168 -4.70 -2.93 -13.08
C GLY A 168 -4.84 -3.83 -14.31
N GLY A 169 -5.72 -4.83 -14.26
CA GLY A 169 -5.96 -5.67 -15.43
C GLY A 169 -7.16 -6.60 -15.24
N THR A 170 -8.03 -6.68 -16.25
CA THR A 170 -8.92 -7.83 -16.35
C THR A 170 -8.07 -9.00 -16.83
N PRO A 171 -7.94 -10.10 -16.06
CA PRO A 171 -7.13 -11.23 -16.49
C PRO A 171 -7.60 -11.73 -17.85
N ALA A 172 -6.67 -12.24 -18.65
CA ALA A 172 -7.01 -12.75 -19.98
C ALA A 172 -8.07 -13.87 -19.86
N PRO A 173 -8.91 -14.13 -20.89
CA PRO A 173 -9.94 -15.17 -20.79
C PRO A 173 -9.42 -16.54 -20.35
N ALA A 174 -8.22 -16.93 -20.79
CA ALA A 174 -7.56 -18.17 -20.36
C ALA A 174 -7.20 -18.16 -18.87
N GLU A 175 -6.64 -17.06 -18.37
CA GLU A 175 -6.30 -16.88 -16.95
C GLU A 175 -7.56 -16.85 -16.09
N ARG A 176 -8.62 -16.17 -16.52
CA ARG A 176 -9.92 -16.17 -15.84
C ARG A 176 -10.49 -17.57 -15.69
N ALA A 177 -10.48 -18.35 -16.77
CA ALA A 177 -10.93 -19.73 -16.74
C ALA A 177 -10.10 -20.58 -15.77
N GLU A 178 -8.78 -20.36 -15.73
CA GLU A 178 -7.88 -21.07 -14.81
C GLU A 178 -8.10 -20.66 -13.34
N ILE A 179 -8.28 -19.37 -13.06
CA ILE A 179 -8.62 -18.87 -11.72
C ILE A 179 -9.89 -19.54 -11.22
N VAL A 180 -10.95 -19.56 -12.04
CA VAL A 180 -12.22 -20.21 -11.70
C VAL A 180 -12.04 -21.71 -11.51
N ARG A 181 -11.31 -22.39 -12.42
CA ARG A 181 -11.03 -23.82 -12.32
C ARG A 181 -10.32 -24.19 -11.01
N ARG A 182 -9.24 -23.48 -10.67
CA ARG A 182 -8.50 -23.70 -9.42
C ARG A 182 -9.34 -23.40 -8.20
N ARG A 183 -10.16 -22.35 -8.23
CA ARG A 183 -11.06 -22.02 -7.12
C ARG A 183 -12.10 -23.11 -6.90
N LEU A 184 -12.75 -23.58 -7.95
CA LEU A 184 -13.74 -24.67 -7.86
C LEU A 184 -13.10 -25.99 -7.41
N ALA A 185 -11.88 -26.29 -7.85
CA ALA A 185 -11.15 -27.48 -7.40
C ALA A 185 -10.83 -27.41 -5.90
N PHE A 186 -10.40 -26.23 -5.41
CA PHE A 186 -10.16 -26.01 -3.98
C PHE A 186 -11.45 -26.10 -3.16
N ASP A 187 -12.56 -25.53 -3.64
CA ASP A 187 -13.84 -25.58 -2.93
C ASP A 187 -14.44 -27.01 -2.90
N ALA A 188 -14.18 -27.82 -3.93
CA ALA A 188 -14.66 -29.20 -4.01
C ALA A 188 -13.90 -30.16 -3.08
N ASP A 189 -12.56 -30.10 -3.06
CA ASP A 189 -11.71 -30.86 -2.15
C ASP A 189 -10.46 -30.05 -1.76
N PRO A 190 -10.54 -29.30 -0.64
CA PRO A 190 -9.42 -28.49 -0.18
C PRO A 190 -8.17 -29.32 0.14
N GLN A 191 -8.32 -30.54 0.65
CA GLN A 191 -7.18 -31.34 1.10
C GLN A 191 -6.42 -31.93 -0.08
N ALA A 192 -7.13 -32.47 -1.07
CA ALA A 192 -6.50 -32.94 -2.30
C ALA A 192 -5.83 -31.79 -3.06
N PHE A 193 -6.48 -30.62 -3.11
CA PHE A 193 -5.90 -29.43 -3.75
C PHE A 193 -4.63 -28.96 -3.04
N LEU A 194 -4.64 -28.89 -1.70
CA LEU A 194 -3.44 -28.55 -0.92
C LEU A 194 -2.32 -29.56 -1.14
N GLY A 195 -2.63 -30.86 -1.12
CA GLY A 195 -1.66 -31.92 -1.41
C GLY A 195 -1.03 -31.80 -2.81
N HIS A 196 -1.80 -31.36 -3.80
CA HIS A 196 -1.30 -31.14 -5.16
C HIS A 196 -0.29 -29.98 -5.25
N TRP A 197 -0.52 -28.89 -4.52
CA TRP A 197 0.31 -27.68 -4.55
C TRP A 197 1.36 -27.59 -3.43
N GLN A 198 1.44 -28.62 -2.58
CA GLN A 198 2.30 -28.61 -1.40
C GLN A 198 3.78 -28.45 -1.78
N ALA A 199 4.23 -29.11 -2.84
CA ALA A 199 5.62 -29.08 -3.27
C ALA A 199 6.06 -27.68 -3.71
N GLU A 200 5.24 -26.99 -4.52
CA GLU A 200 5.50 -25.63 -4.97
C GLU A 200 5.41 -24.62 -3.82
N GLN A 201 4.45 -24.80 -2.92
CA GLN A 201 4.31 -23.95 -1.73
C GLN A 201 5.52 -24.11 -0.78
N ASP A 202 6.00 -25.34 -0.58
CA ASP A 202 7.18 -25.61 0.23
C ASP A 202 8.45 -25.08 -0.43
N ALA A 203 8.59 -25.20 -1.74
CA ALA A 203 9.69 -24.61 -2.49
C ALA A 203 9.70 -23.07 -2.33
N LEU A 204 8.54 -22.43 -2.40
CA LEU A 204 8.39 -20.99 -2.20
C LEU A 204 8.77 -20.58 -0.77
N ARG A 205 8.28 -21.30 0.24
CA ARG A 205 8.62 -21.09 1.65
C ARG A 205 10.13 -21.24 1.89
N GLN A 206 10.73 -22.31 1.37
CA GLN A 206 12.16 -22.56 1.51
C GLN A 206 12.99 -21.46 0.84
N ARG A 207 12.58 -21.00 -0.34
CA ARG A 207 13.23 -19.89 -1.04
C ARG A 207 13.19 -18.60 -0.22
N CYS A 208 12.03 -18.23 0.33
CA CYS A 208 11.91 -17.07 1.24
C CYS A 208 12.82 -17.22 2.46
N ALA A 209 12.82 -18.40 3.11
CA ALA A 209 13.64 -18.66 4.29
C ALA A 209 15.15 -18.66 4.00
N GLN A 210 15.58 -19.07 2.80
CA GLN A 210 16.97 -18.98 2.37
C GLN A 210 17.34 -17.52 2.08
N ALA A 211 16.49 -16.77 1.39
CA ALA A 211 16.71 -15.35 1.12
C ALA A 211 16.83 -14.53 2.41
N ARG A 212 15.94 -14.75 3.41
CA ARG A 212 16.06 -14.14 4.74
C ARG A 212 17.41 -14.38 5.41
N ARG A 213 17.94 -15.60 5.28
CA ARG A 213 19.25 -15.97 5.85
C ARG A 213 20.43 -15.32 5.11
N ARG A 214 20.32 -15.11 3.80
CA ARG A 214 21.36 -14.48 2.96
C ARG A 214 21.36 -12.96 3.05
N LEU A 215 20.19 -12.35 3.25
CA LEU A 215 19.99 -10.90 3.24
C LEU A 215 21.05 -10.09 4.04
N PRO A 216 21.43 -10.47 5.28
CA PRO A 216 22.43 -9.71 6.04
C PRO A 216 23.85 -9.76 5.45
N GLY A 217 24.15 -10.76 4.63
CA GLY A 217 25.45 -10.94 3.98
C GLY A 217 25.60 -10.17 2.66
N ILE A 218 24.50 -9.63 2.10
CA ILE A 218 24.55 -8.83 0.87
C ILE A 218 24.83 -7.38 1.24
N PRO A 219 25.98 -6.82 0.84
CA PRO A 219 26.32 -5.44 1.13
C PRO A 219 25.36 -4.49 0.41
N LEU A 220 25.06 -3.37 1.06
CA LEU A 220 24.45 -2.21 0.40
C LEU A 220 25.59 -1.48 -0.30
N ASP A 221 25.78 -1.72 -1.59
CA ASP A 221 26.88 -1.15 -2.37
C ASP A 221 26.57 0.27 -2.87
N ASP A 222 27.61 1.12 -2.89
CA ASP A 222 27.47 2.52 -3.32
C ASP A 222 27.05 2.65 -4.78
N ALA A 223 27.38 1.66 -5.64
CA ALA A 223 26.98 1.66 -7.04
C ALA A 223 25.45 1.51 -7.20
N ALA A 224 24.83 0.59 -6.46
CA ALA A 224 23.37 0.48 -6.43
C ALA A 224 22.71 1.73 -5.84
N LEU A 225 23.26 2.28 -4.75
CA LEU A 225 22.75 3.52 -4.15
C LEU A 225 22.79 4.68 -5.14
N GLN A 226 23.91 4.88 -5.84
CA GLN A 226 24.05 5.93 -6.84
C GLN A 226 23.05 5.74 -8.00
N ALA A 227 22.93 4.52 -8.53
CA ALA A 227 22.00 4.23 -9.61
C ALA A 227 20.54 4.47 -9.22
N ILE A 228 20.16 4.15 -7.98
CA ILE A 228 18.82 4.41 -7.44
C ILE A 228 18.61 5.91 -7.26
N ALA A 229 19.57 6.63 -6.65
CA ALA A 229 19.46 8.07 -6.40
C ALA A 229 19.30 8.87 -7.70
N GLU A 230 20.04 8.50 -8.76
CA GLU A 230 19.91 9.12 -10.08
C GLU A 230 18.48 8.92 -10.66
N ARG A 231 17.90 7.73 -10.48
CA ARG A 231 16.53 7.44 -10.94
C ARG A 231 15.46 8.12 -10.08
N CYS A 232 15.62 8.17 -8.76
CA CYS A 232 14.74 8.90 -7.85
C CYS A 232 14.72 10.39 -8.21
N TYR A 233 15.90 10.99 -8.46
CA TYR A 233 16.02 12.37 -8.91
C TYR A 233 15.33 12.59 -10.26
N ALA A 234 15.56 11.72 -11.24
CA ALA A 234 14.92 11.80 -12.56
C ALA A 234 13.39 11.65 -12.49
N ALA A 235 12.88 10.85 -11.55
CA ALA A 235 11.45 10.65 -11.31
C ALA A 235 10.80 11.79 -10.51
N GLY A 236 11.57 12.76 -10.02
CA GLY A 236 11.06 13.89 -9.25
C GLY A 236 10.47 13.50 -7.89
N VAL A 237 11.03 12.45 -7.28
CA VAL A 237 10.62 11.99 -5.94
C VAL A 237 11.05 12.99 -4.88
N ASP A 238 10.16 13.25 -3.92
CA ASP A 238 10.45 14.09 -2.76
C ASP A 238 11.02 13.26 -1.60
N GLY A 239 12.06 13.79 -0.94
CA GLY A 239 12.70 13.13 0.21
C GLY A 239 13.62 11.97 -0.17
N LEU A 240 14.01 11.16 0.82
CA LEU A 240 14.98 10.05 0.68
C LEU A 240 14.37 8.67 0.96
N ARG A 241 13.06 8.62 1.20
CA ARG A 241 12.38 7.38 1.60
C ARG A 241 12.38 6.37 0.46
N ALA A 242 12.14 6.83 -0.77
CA ALA A 242 12.21 5.97 -1.96
C ALA A 242 13.57 5.31 -2.10
N ASP A 243 14.66 6.07 -1.92
CA ASP A 243 16.03 5.58 -2.04
C ASP A 243 16.29 4.43 -1.06
N ILE A 244 15.93 4.63 0.21
CA ILE A 244 16.10 3.61 1.27
C ILE A 244 15.27 2.36 0.97
N VAL A 245 13.99 2.55 0.63
CA VAL A 245 13.05 1.45 0.38
C VAL A 245 13.44 0.66 -0.86
N TRP A 246 13.80 1.35 -1.94
CA TRP A 246 14.20 0.74 -3.20
C TRP A 246 15.51 -0.02 -3.03
N LEU A 247 16.50 0.54 -2.33
CA LEU A 247 17.76 -0.16 -2.07
C LEU A 247 17.55 -1.41 -1.20
N ARG A 248 16.71 -1.32 -0.16
CA ARG A 248 16.34 -2.50 0.66
C ARG A 248 15.60 -3.55 -0.15
N GLY A 249 14.65 -3.13 -0.99
CA GLY A 249 13.91 -4.00 -1.88
C GLY A 249 14.83 -4.70 -2.89
N ALA A 250 15.77 -3.97 -3.50
CA ALA A 250 16.75 -4.52 -4.43
C ALA A 250 17.68 -5.53 -3.73
N ARG A 251 18.13 -5.24 -2.50
CA ARG A 251 18.87 -6.20 -1.67
C ARG A 251 18.04 -7.46 -1.37
N ALA A 252 16.76 -7.31 -1.02
CA ALA A 252 15.86 -8.44 -0.81
C ALA A 252 15.64 -9.25 -2.08
N HIS A 253 15.60 -8.59 -3.24
CA HIS A 253 15.48 -9.25 -4.54
C HIS A 253 16.77 -10.02 -4.92
N ALA A 254 17.94 -9.44 -4.66
CA ALA A 254 19.21 -10.13 -4.82
C ALA A 254 19.26 -11.40 -3.96
N ALA A 255 18.83 -11.31 -2.69
CA ALA A 255 18.71 -12.46 -1.80
C ALA A 255 17.70 -13.50 -2.32
N TRP A 256 16.58 -13.04 -2.90
CA TRP A 256 15.54 -13.89 -3.50
C TRP A 256 16.01 -14.66 -4.74
N ARG A 257 16.86 -14.04 -5.57
CA ARG A 257 17.55 -14.71 -6.69
C ARG A 257 18.68 -15.61 -6.23
N GLY A 258 19.18 -15.40 -5.01
CA GLY A 258 20.30 -16.12 -4.44
C GLY A 258 21.66 -15.53 -4.81
N ALA A 259 21.72 -14.28 -5.24
CA ALA A 259 22.94 -13.53 -5.51
C ALA A 259 23.60 -13.03 -4.21
N GLU A 260 24.89 -12.65 -4.29
CA GLU A 260 25.67 -12.11 -3.17
C GLU A 260 25.85 -10.59 -3.23
N ARG A 261 25.39 -9.94 -4.30
CA ARG A 261 25.45 -8.49 -4.53
C ARG A 261 24.19 -8.02 -5.26
N ILE A 262 23.88 -6.74 -5.14
CA ILE A 262 22.79 -6.10 -5.88
C ILE A 262 23.26 -5.93 -7.34
N GLU A 263 22.40 -6.31 -8.28
CA GLU A 263 22.63 -6.16 -9.72
C GLU A 263 21.53 -5.29 -10.34
N LYS A 264 21.75 -4.86 -11.59
CA LYS A 264 20.81 -3.99 -12.30
C LYS A 264 19.39 -4.58 -12.35
N GLU A 265 19.26 -5.90 -12.53
CA GLU A 265 17.97 -6.57 -12.56
C GLU A 265 17.19 -6.48 -11.24
N ASP A 266 17.89 -6.36 -10.10
CA ASP A 266 17.26 -6.16 -8.80
C ASP A 266 16.68 -4.74 -8.67
N ILE A 267 17.41 -3.76 -9.19
CA ILE A 267 16.98 -2.36 -9.20
C ILE A 267 15.78 -2.21 -10.13
N ASP A 268 15.88 -2.76 -11.35
CA ASP A 268 14.84 -2.68 -12.38
C ASP A 268 13.55 -3.38 -11.94
N ALA A 269 13.64 -4.52 -11.24
CA ALA A 269 12.47 -5.25 -10.73
C ALA A 269 11.68 -4.48 -9.66
N LEU A 270 12.34 -3.63 -8.87
CA LEU A 270 11.70 -2.88 -7.78
C LEU A 270 11.20 -1.49 -8.20
N GLU A 271 11.71 -0.94 -9.31
CA GLU A 271 11.32 0.38 -9.81
C GLU A 271 9.79 0.61 -9.87
N PRO A 272 8.98 -0.28 -10.49
CA PRO A 272 7.55 -0.04 -10.59
C PRO A 272 6.87 0.01 -9.22
N PHE A 273 7.34 -0.77 -8.24
CA PHE A 273 6.72 -0.85 -6.92
C PHE A 273 7.14 0.27 -5.98
N ALA A 274 8.42 0.67 -6.05
CA ALA A 274 8.99 1.70 -5.19
C ALA A 274 8.56 3.11 -5.61
N LEU A 275 8.29 3.33 -6.91
CA LEU A 275 7.96 4.65 -7.44
C LEU A 275 6.46 4.87 -7.71
N ALA A 276 5.62 3.83 -7.74
CA ALA A 276 4.20 3.93 -8.13
C ALA A 276 3.43 5.03 -7.38
N HIS A 277 3.66 5.21 -6.08
CA HIS A 277 3.00 6.24 -5.26
C HIS A 277 3.84 7.48 -4.97
N ARG A 278 5.04 7.57 -5.56
CA ARG A 278 6.02 8.64 -5.28
C ARG A 278 6.35 9.48 -6.51
N ARG A 279 5.96 9.04 -7.71
CA ARG A 279 6.06 9.85 -8.92
C ARG A 279 5.11 11.03 -8.79
N ARG A 280 5.64 12.24 -8.96
CA ARG A 280 4.78 13.39 -9.20
C ARG A 280 4.02 13.13 -10.50
N HIS A 281 2.70 13.08 -10.44
CA HIS A 281 1.93 13.46 -11.61
C HIS A 281 2.35 14.89 -11.94
N ALA A 282 2.96 15.08 -13.11
CA ALA A 282 3.21 16.41 -13.62
C ALA A 282 1.88 17.18 -13.51
N PRO A 283 1.85 18.38 -12.89
CA PRO A 283 0.63 19.18 -12.90
C PRO A 283 0.18 19.31 -14.36
N PRO A 284 -1.13 19.20 -14.66
CA PRO A 284 -1.61 19.44 -16.01
C PRO A 284 -1.00 20.76 -16.50
N PRO A 285 -0.51 20.83 -17.75
CA PRO A 285 0.10 22.05 -18.25
C PRO A 285 -0.85 23.21 -17.98
N PRO A 286 -0.36 24.36 -17.46
CA PRO A 286 -1.22 25.49 -17.17
C PRO A 286 -2.02 25.79 -18.43
N ALA A 287 -3.35 25.80 -18.31
CA ALA A 287 -4.24 26.14 -19.40
C ALA A 287 -3.71 27.45 -20.00
N GLN A 288 -3.27 27.40 -21.26
CA GLN A 288 -2.74 28.59 -21.93
C GLN A 288 -3.83 29.67 -21.82
N PRO A 289 -3.52 30.87 -21.29
CA PRO A 289 -4.49 31.94 -21.27
C PRO A 289 -4.92 32.15 -22.72
N GLN A 290 -6.19 31.85 -23.01
CA GLN A 290 -6.78 32.12 -24.31
C GLN A 290 -6.55 33.61 -24.60
N ALA A 291 -5.72 33.88 -25.60
CA ALA A 291 -5.52 35.24 -26.06
C ALA A 291 -6.90 35.84 -26.39
N PRO A 292 -7.19 37.09 -25.99
CA PRO A 292 -8.44 37.74 -26.35
C PRO A 292 -8.61 37.67 -27.87
N GLN A 293 -9.63 36.94 -28.33
CA GLN A 293 -10.00 36.91 -29.73
C GLN A 293 -10.35 38.34 -30.13
N ALA A 294 -9.58 38.91 -31.08
CA ALA A 294 -9.91 40.17 -31.70
C ALA A 294 -11.32 40.06 -32.32
N PRO A 295 -12.16 41.11 -32.24
CA PRO A 295 -13.50 41.05 -32.78
C PRO A 295 -13.43 40.80 -34.29
N ALA A 296 -13.96 39.65 -34.72
CA ALA A 296 -14.06 39.30 -36.12
C ALA A 296 -14.97 40.31 -36.83
N ALA A 297 -14.43 40.96 -37.85
CA ALA A 297 -15.18 41.81 -38.76
C ALA A 297 -16.23 40.97 -39.49
N ASN A 298 -17.47 41.51 -39.54
CA ASN A 298 -18.61 40.99 -40.27
C ASN A 298 -18.23 40.45 -41.67
N GLN A 299 -18.53 39.18 -41.92
CA GLN A 299 -18.80 38.68 -43.26
C GLN A 299 -20.10 37.86 -43.26
N PRO A 300 -20.89 37.90 -44.36
CA PRO A 300 -22.31 37.58 -44.33
C PRO A 300 -22.60 36.09 -44.35
N GLU A 301 -23.72 35.74 -43.72
CA GLU A 301 -24.30 34.41 -43.64
C GLU A 301 -24.54 33.78 -45.02
N GLN A 302 -24.00 32.56 -45.21
CA GLN A 302 -24.55 31.60 -46.16
C GLN A 302 -24.92 30.35 -45.37
N GLY A 303 -26.22 30.12 -45.29
CA GLY A 303 -26.80 29.02 -44.55
C GLY A 303 -26.49 27.67 -45.19
N THR A 304 -26.26 26.68 -44.34
CA THR A 304 -26.65 25.30 -44.64
C THR A 304 -27.01 24.59 -43.35
N GLN A 305 -28.14 23.91 -43.42
CA GLN A 305 -28.87 23.24 -42.37
C GLN A 305 -28.07 22.10 -41.74
N ASN A 306 -28.04 22.03 -40.40
CA ASN A 306 -27.94 20.77 -39.68
C ASN A 306 -28.48 20.93 -38.25
N GLU A 307 -29.79 20.72 -38.08
CA GLU A 307 -30.42 20.61 -36.76
C GLU A 307 -30.25 19.17 -36.24
N GLY A 308 -29.70 19.03 -35.03
CA GLY A 308 -29.80 17.76 -34.31
C GLY A 308 -28.81 17.45 -33.18
N GLN A 309 -28.19 18.43 -32.50
CA GLN A 309 -27.42 18.14 -31.28
C GLN A 309 -27.81 19.10 -30.15
N TRP A 310 -28.90 18.75 -29.46
CA TRP A 310 -29.27 19.32 -28.18
C TRP A 310 -28.34 18.78 -27.09
N GLY A 311 -27.48 19.62 -26.52
CA GLY A 311 -26.65 19.19 -25.39
C GLY A 311 -25.58 20.15 -24.88
N GLU A 312 -25.15 21.14 -25.65
CA GLU A 312 -24.08 22.06 -25.23
C GLU A 312 -24.52 23.53 -25.33
N LEU A 313 -25.10 24.06 -24.25
CA LEU A 313 -25.15 25.50 -24.03
C LEU A 313 -24.10 25.84 -22.96
N PRO A 314 -23.06 26.62 -23.28
CA PRO A 314 -22.14 27.11 -22.26
C PRO A 314 -22.85 28.13 -21.34
N PRO A 315 -22.46 28.21 -20.06
CA PRO A 315 -23.07 29.11 -19.10
C PRO A 315 -22.89 30.58 -19.51
N ARG A 316 -23.99 31.34 -19.53
CA ARG A 316 -23.97 32.80 -19.71
C ARG A 316 -23.58 33.49 -18.39
N ALA A 317 -22.45 34.20 -18.39
CA ALA A 317 -22.07 35.07 -17.30
C ALA A 317 -23.00 36.30 -17.24
N VAL A 318 -23.58 36.55 -16.07
CA VAL A 318 -24.39 37.75 -15.78
C VAL A 318 -23.50 38.73 -15.00
N PRO A 319 -23.47 40.03 -15.33
CA PRO A 319 -22.64 41.00 -14.62
C PRO A 319 -23.06 41.11 -13.14
N ALA A 320 -22.08 41.02 -12.23
CA ALA A 320 -22.29 41.22 -10.81
C ALA A 320 -22.67 42.69 -10.52
N GLY A 321 -23.80 42.89 -9.85
CA GLY A 321 -24.25 44.22 -9.42
C GLY A 321 -23.29 44.87 -8.43
N ALA A 322 -23.30 46.21 -8.38
CA ALA A 322 -22.42 47.02 -7.54
C ALA A 322 -22.44 46.60 -6.07
N ALA A 323 -21.25 46.49 -5.47
CA ALA A 323 -21.05 46.10 -4.08
C ALA A 323 -21.73 47.10 -3.12
N ARG A 324 -22.59 46.61 -2.23
CA ARG A 324 -23.13 47.39 -1.12
C ARG A 324 -22.03 47.59 -0.07
N GLU A 325 -21.73 48.84 0.26
CA GLU A 325 -20.84 49.17 1.37
C GLU A 325 -21.47 48.74 2.71
N LEU A 326 -20.68 48.03 3.52
CA LEU A 326 -21.06 47.60 4.86
C LEU A 326 -20.90 48.76 5.86
N PRO A 327 -21.83 48.97 6.81
CA PRO A 327 -21.74 50.03 7.80
C PRO A 327 -20.57 49.80 8.77
N ARG A 328 -19.74 50.84 8.96
CA ARG A 328 -18.63 50.85 9.91
C ARG A 328 -19.14 51.11 11.33
N TRP A 329 -18.97 50.16 12.24
CA TRP A 329 -19.19 50.39 13.68
C TRP A 329 -17.96 51.07 14.32
N PRO A 330 -18.14 52.08 15.19
CA PRO A 330 -17.05 52.72 15.90
C PRO A 330 -16.45 51.76 16.96
N LYS A 331 -15.12 51.77 17.08
CA LYS A 331 -14.40 51.07 18.15
C LYS A 331 -14.69 51.75 19.49
N LYS A 332 -15.00 50.96 20.53
CA LYS A 332 -15.26 51.43 21.90
C LYS A 332 -14.01 52.12 22.50
N PRO A 333 -14.22 53.10 23.40
CA PRO A 333 -13.18 53.99 23.94
C PRO A 333 -12.14 53.27 24.81
#